data_AF-A0A8J6VPX7-F1
#
_entry.id   AF-A0A8J6VPX7-F1
#
_cell.length_a   1.000
_cell.length_b   1.000
_cell.length_c   1.000
_cell.angle_alpha   90.00
_cell.angle_beta   90.00
_cell.angle_gamma   90.00
#
_symmetry.space_group_name_H-M   'P 1'
#
loop_
_entity.id
_entity.type
_entity.pdbx_description
1 polymer ?
#
loop_
_entity_poly.entity_id
_entity_poly.type
_entity_poly.pdbx_seq_one_letter_code
_entity_poly.pdbx_strand_id
1 'polypeptide(L)'
;MITQQRQRRIGGYRAGQRPQDAKYHHTGRFEQEQLPPRVDLRKHMTDVEEQIGNSCVANAFVGAYEYLAKRDLGDSGDVSRLFVYYNARVQMGGDIEDAGTQMYCAIDSLIEHGACSEEIWPNDESLLCEEPSSEAYEHAAYFTITESEFIETDLDLWRHTLAEGYPIVFALNTFESFDGATTNRGRVPLPKQSDNVRETHGWHAMLCVGYSDKDQMFIVRNSWGPEWGDRGYCYIPYRYIIHQDYNAHDSWIIKSVSDLDFSTEWEDEESVFADENSLLLQDFYIRTGDSEGFIEDLDQLCQSYVESEEDYYFDYEEEEDEEAYTVSILNFDLTIEESDEFLEELDSLCQNYAIDEDYNFTIDSESEEGEGEEEESEEEYEEEDSEEEDSEEESEEEEEYEEEDSEEEEEYEEEEYEEE
;
A
#
# COMPACT_ATOMS: atom_id res chain seq x y z
N MET A 1 -6.92 -33.56 25.96
CA MET A 1 -7.64 -33.84 24.71
C MET A 1 -6.88 -33.13 23.62
N ILE A 2 -6.60 -33.83 22.53
CA ILE A 2 -5.67 -33.42 21.48
C ILE A 2 -6.20 -32.12 20.86
N THR A 3 -5.47 -31.03 21.06
CA THR A 3 -5.58 -29.81 20.26
C THR A 3 -5.29 -30.23 18.82
N GLN A 4 -6.33 -30.39 18.00
CA GLN A 4 -6.14 -30.38 16.56
C GLN A 4 -5.54 -29.01 16.25
N GLN A 5 -4.27 -28.97 15.86
CA GLN A 5 -3.75 -27.84 15.11
C GLN A 5 -4.73 -27.63 13.96
N ARG A 6 -5.48 -26.53 13.99
CA ARG A 6 -6.31 -26.10 12.85
C ARG A 6 -5.37 -26.12 11.65
N GLN A 7 -5.68 -26.94 10.65
CA GLN A 7 -5.04 -26.80 9.34
C GLN A 7 -5.48 -25.43 8.83
N ARG A 8 -4.60 -24.42 8.98
CA ARG A 8 -4.80 -23.11 8.37
C ARG A 8 -4.95 -23.36 6.87
N ARG A 9 -6.16 -23.16 6.33
CA ARG A 9 -6.37 -23.17 4.89
C ARG A 9 -5.94 -21.82 4.37
N ILE A 10 -5.09 -21.87 3.35
CA ILE A 10 -4.18 -20.78 3.00
C ILE A 10 -4.79 -19.83 1.95
N GLY A 11 -5.89 -20.25 1.31
CA GLY A 11 -6.55 -19.45 0.28
C GLY A 11 -7.89 -20.06 -0.11
N GLY A 12 -8.77 -19.21 -0.62
CA GLY A 12 -10.13 -19.54 -1.03
C GLY A 12 -10.64 -18.68 -2.18
N TYR A 13 -9.75 -17.93 -2.84
CA TYR A 13 -10.08 -17.21 -4.04
C TYR A 13 -10.24 -18.21 -5.20
N ARG A 14 -11.29 -18.00 -5.98
CA ARG A 14 -11.52 -18.69 -7.25
C ARG A 14 -11.54 -17.65 -8.35
N ALA A 15 -10.80 -17.92 -9.42
CA ALA A 15 -10.85 -17.07 -10.61
C ALA A 15 -12.28 -17.04 -11.17
N GLY A 16 -12.82 -15.83 -11.34
CA GLY A 16 -14.12 -15.58 -11.93
C GLY A 16 -14.01 -14.79 -13.24
N GLN A 17 -15.14 -14.62 -13.92
CA GLN A 17 -15.22 -13.66 -15.01
C GLN A 17 -15.77 -12.35 -14.45
N ARG A 18 -15.03 -11.27 -14.68
CA ARG A 18 -15.56 -9.92 -14.45
C ARG A 18 -16.78 -9.69 -15.36
N PRO A 19 -17.85 -9.06 -14.88
CA PRO A 19 -18.98 -8.64 -15.71
C PRO A 19 -18.54 -7.69 -16.82
N GLN A 20 -19.30 -7.67 -17.91
CA GLN A 20 -19.02 -6.79 -19.05
C GLN A 20 -19.36 -5.32 -18.74
N ASP A 21 -20.28 -5.10 -17.82
CA ASP A 21 -20.77 -3.80 -17.36
C ASP A 21 -20.12 -3.32 -16.05
N ALA A 22 -19.08 -4.02 -15.58
CA ALA A 22 -18.29 -3.59 -14.45
C ALA A 22 -17.71 -2.18 -14.69
N LYS A 23 -17.96 -1.26 -13.76
CA LYS A 23 -17.37 0.07 -13.80
C LYS A 23 -15.89 -0.02 -13.51
N TYR A 24 -15.10 0.74 -14.26
CA TYR A 24 -13.68 0.88 -14.02
C TYR A 24 -13.43 2.10 -13.16
N HIS A 25 -12.54 1.94 -12.19
CA HIS A 25 -12.00 3.08 -11.49
C HIS A 25 -11.01 3.81 -12.39
N HIS A 26 -11.06 5.13 -12.35
CA HIS A 26 -10.16 6.00 -13.07
C HIS A 26 -9.65 7.05 -12.12
N THR A 27 -8.37 7.39 -12.25
CA THR A 27 -7.79 8.53 -11.54
C THR A 27 -8.45 9.80 -12.07
N GLY A 28 -8.77 10.73 -11.17
CA GLY A 28 -9.36 12.01 -11.58
C GLY A 28 -9.33 13.09 -10.52
N ARG A 29 -8.92 12.75 -9.29
CA ARG A 29 -8.92 13.68 -8.18
C ARG A 29 -7.56 14.33 -7.90
N PHE A 30 -6.50 13.56 -8.04
CA PHE A 30 -5.12 13.98 -7.78
C PHE A 30 -4.27 13.73 -9.02
N GLU A 31 -3.33 14.63 -9.30
CA GLU A 31 -2.23 14.36 -10.24
C GLU A 31 -1.15 13.50 -9.54
N GLN A 32 -0.29 12.83 -10.30
CA GLN A 32 0.71 11.91 -9.75
C GLN A 32 1.67 12.62 -8.79
N GLU A 33 2.08 13.85 -9.10
CA GLU A 33 2.95 14.68 -8.25
C GLU A 33 2.25 15.21 -6.99
N GLN A 34 0.94 15.01 -6.88
CA GLN A 34 0.12 15.41 -5.74
C GLN A 34 -0.24 14.22 -4.85
N LEU A 35 0.30 13.03 -5.06
CA LEU A 35 0.05 11.93 -4.14
C LEU A 35 0.87 12.12 -2.86
N PRO A 36 0.29 11.88 -1.67
CA PRO A 36 1.08 11.80 -0.46
C PRO A 36 2.10 10.67 -0.59
N PRO A 37 3.30 10.82 -0.01
CA PRO A 37 4.31 9.75 0.00
C PRO A 37 3.87 8.53 0.82
N ARG A 38 2.89 8.71 1.72
CA ARG A 38 2.32 7.66 2.57
C ARG A 38 0.81 7.81 2.71
N VAL A 39 0.12 6.68 2.69
CA VAL A 39 -1.29 6.58 3.07
C VAL A 39 -1.47 5.43 4.04
N ASP A 40 -2.12 5.67 5.17
CA ASP A 40 -2.46 4.64 6.14
C ASP A 40 -3.93 4.75 6.58
N LEU A 41 -4.74 3.78 6.14
CA LEU A 41 -6.17 3.74 6.44
C LEU A 41 -6.49 2.92 7.70
N ARG A 42 -5.48 2.37 8.42
CA ARG A 42 -5.67 1.43 9.55
C ARG A 42 -6.44 2.02 10.72
N LYS A 43 -6.33 3.32 10.99
CA LYS A 43 -7.10 4.01 12.05
C LYS A 43 -8.62 3.86 11.91
N HIS A 44 -9.09 3.68 10.67
CA HIS A 44 -10.50 3.49 10.34
C HIS A 44 -10.86 2.01 10.11
N MET A 45 -9.92 1.09 10.32
CA MET A 45 -10.18 -0.35 10.25
C MET A 45 -10.72 -0.87 11.58
N THR A 46 -11.50 -1.95 11.50
CA THR A 46 -11.86 -2.83 12.62
C THR A 46 -10.71 -3.77 12.98
N ASP A 47 -10.85 -4.48 14.11
CA ASP A 47 -9.87 -5.45 14.57
C ASP A 47 -9.66 -6.58 13.54
N VAL A 48 -8.43 -7.12 13.43
CA VAL A 48 -8.15 -8.17 12.44
C VAL A 48 -8.83 -9.48 12.81
N GLU A 49 -9.52 -10.01 11.82
CA GLU A 49 -10.39 -11.15 11.92
C GLU A 49 -9.70 -12.50 11.64
N GLU A 50 -10.23 -13.58 12.21
CA GLU A 50 -9.79 -14.96 11.89
C GLU A 50 -10.81 -15.65 10.98
N GLN A 51 -10.44 -15.91 9.73
CA GLN A 51 -11.30 -16.57 8.76
C GLN A 51 -11.63 -18.02 9.17
N ILE A 52 -12.83 -18.47 8.79
CA ILE A 52 -13.21 -19.88 8.85
C ILE A 52 -13.41 -20.43 7.45
N GLY A 53 -12.85 -21.62 7.19
CA GLY A 53 -12.83 -22.24 5.88
C GLY A 53 -12.12 -21.39 4.82
N ASN A 54 -12.52 -21.55 3.57
CA ASN A 54 -11.95 -20.88 2.40
C ASN A 54 -12.61 -19.51 2.13
N SER A 55 -12.88 -18.74 3.19
CA SER A 55 -13.70 -17.51 3.14
C SER A 55 -12.92 -16.20 2.94
N CYS A 56 -11.65 -16.25 2.54
CA CYS A 56 -10.79 -15.07 2.39
C CYS A 56 -11.42 -13.91 1.60
N VAL A 57 -12.08 -14.19 0.48
CA VAL A 57 -12.79 -13.19 -0.34
C VAL A 57 -13.85 -12.46 0.48
N ALA A 58 -14.68 -13.19 1.22
CA ALA A 58 -15.71 -12.60 2.06
C ALA A 58 -15.10 -11.79 3.21
N ASN A 59 -13.98 -12.24 3.80
CA ASN A 59 -13.30 -11.49 4.86
C ASN A 59 -12.75 -10.16 4.34
N ALA A 60 -12.12 -10.15 3.16
CA ALA A 60 -11.58 -8.93 2.57
C ALA A 60 -12.68 -7.91 2.26
N PHE A 61 -13.80 -8.33 1.65
CA PHE A 61 -14.93 -7.44 1.39
C PHE A 61 -15.66 -6.98 2.66
N VAL A 62 -15.81 -7.86 3.66
CA VAL A 62 -16.37 -7.44 4.95
C VAL A 62 -15.46 -6.42 5.64
N GLY A 63 -14.14 -6.59 5.60
CA GLY A 63 -13.21 -5.59 6.13
C GLY A 63 -13.32 -4.23 5.41
N ALA A 64 -13.51 -4.24 4.09
CA ALA A 64 -13.78 -3.01 3.32
C ALA A 64 -15.13 -2.39 3.70
N TYR A 65 -16.15 -3.21 3.91
CA TYR A 65 -17.49 -2.75 4.29
C TYR A 65 -17.47 -2.12 5.69
N GLU A 66 -16.85 -2.79 6.65
CA GLU A 66 -16.68 -2.31 8.02
C GLU A 66 -15.89 -1.00 8.07
N TYR A 67 -14.84 -0.89 7.26
CA TYR A 67 -14.12 0.37 7.08
C TYR A 67 -15.04 1.52 6.65
N LEU A 68 -15.87 1.31 5.61
CA LEU A 68 -16.81 2.33 5.15
C LEU A 68 -17.84 2.67 6.24
N ALA A 69 -18.38 1.65 6.91
CA ALA A 69 -19.36 1.83 7.98
C ALA A 69 -18.77 2.60 9.18
N LYS A 70 -17.53 2.30 9.58
CA LYS A 70 -16.83 3.00 10.66
C LYS A 70 -16.55 4.46 10.30
N ARG A 71 -16.19 4.74 9.04
CA ARG A 71 -15.96 6.12 8.58
C ARG A 71 -17.23 6.96 8.53
N ASP A 72 -18.38 6.37 8.22
CA ASP A 72 -19.67 7.07 8.18
C ASP A 72 -20.30 7.23 9.58
N LEU A 73 -20.33 6.14 10.35
CA LEU A 73 -21.13 6.05 11.59
C LEU A 73 -20.30 6.15 12.87
N GLY A 74 -18.96 6.13 12.77
CA GLY A 74 -18.02 6.19 13.88
C GLY A 74 -17.75 4.84 14.56
N ASP A 75 -18.81 4.18 15.06
CA ASP A 75 -18.74 2.83 15.61
C ASP A 75 -19.53 1.87 14.71
N SER A 76 -18.85 0.82 14.23
CA SER A 76 -19.46 -0.28 13.49
C SER A 76 -19.26 -1.59 14.26
N GLY A 77 -20.33 -2.37 14.44
CA GLY A 77 -20.21 -3.74 14.94
C GLY A 77 -19.78 -4.72 13.84
N ASP A 78 -19.33 -5.89 14.24
CA ASP A 78 -18.82 -6.92 13.32
C ASP A 78 -19.90 -7.41 12.36
N VAL A 79 -19.49 -7.57 11.11
CA VAL A 79 -20.36 -7.96 10.00
C VAL A 79 -20.14 -9.43 9.66
N SER A 80 -21.23 -10.16 9.38
CA SER A 80 -21.18 -11.60 9.18
C SER A 80 -20.49 -11.98 7.87
N ARG A 81 -19.28 -12.49 8.00
CA ARG A 81 -18.47 -13.02 6.90
C ARG A 81 -19.08 -14.27 6.28
N LEU A 82 -19.67 -15.15 7.10
CA LEU A 82 -20.31 -16.38 6.61
C LEU A 82 -21.59 -16.11 5.84
N PHE A 83 -22.31 -15.02 6.15
CA PHE A 83 -23.47 -14.60 5.36
C PHE A 83 -23.06 -14.24 3.93
N VAL A 84 -22.04 -13.39 3.78
CA VAL A 84 -21.50 -13.00 2.46
C VAL A 84 -20.91 -14.22 1.75
N TYR A 85 -20.13 -15.05 2.45
CA TYR A 85 -19.51 -16.24 1.86
C TYR A 85 -20.51 -17.30 1.41
N TYR A 86 -21.61 -17.50 2.14
CA TYR A 86 -22.68 -18.41 1.74
C TYR A 86 -23.35 -17.93 0.45
N ASN A 87 -23.84 -16.68 0.46
CA ASN A 87 -24.57 -16.11 -0.68
C ASN A 87 -23.70 -16.01 -1.94
N ALA A 88 -22.43 -15.64 -1.79
CA ALA A 88 -21.48 -15.65 -2.91
C ALA A 88 -21.35 -17.05 -3.55
N ARG A 89 -21.34 -18.13 -2.75
CA ARG A 89 -21.30 -19.51 -3.28
C ARG A 89 -22.62 -19.95 -3.89
N VAL A 90 -23.76 -19.47 -3.39
CA VAL A 90 -25.07 -19.70 -4.02
C VAL A 90 -25.08 -19.15 -5.44
N GLN A 91 -24.55 -17.94 -5.64
CA GLN A 91 -24.48 -17.32 -6.98
C GLN A 91 -23.56 -18.06 -7.95
N MET A 92 -22.48 -18.69 -7.46
CA MET A 92 -21.63 -19.54 -8.28
C MET A 92 -22.36 -20.80 -8.79
N GLY A 93 -23.47 -21.18 -8.14
CA GLY A 93 -24.24 -22.38 -8.42
C GLY A 93 -23.54 -23.68 -8.01
N GLY A 94 -24.30 -24.78 -8.03
CA GLY A 94 -23.83 -26.10 -7.61
C GLY A 94 -24.09 -26.39 -6.13
N ASP A 95 -23.38 -27.39 -5.60
CA ASP A 95 -23.50 -27.79 -4.19
C ASP A 95 -22.74 -26.78 -3.30
N ILE A 96 -23.35 -26.41 -2.17
CA ILE A 96 -22.73 -25.47 -1.22
C ILE A 96 -21.67 -26.19 -0.40
N GLU A 97 -20.41 -26.03 -0.80
CA GLU A 97 -19.24 -26.63 -0.16
C GLU A 97 -18.21 -25.57 0.24
N ASP A 98 -17.26 -25.93 1.11
CA ASP A 98 -16.12 -25.07 1.46
C ASP A 98 -15.05 -25.03 0.35
N ALA A 99 -15.42 -24.49 -0.81
CA ALA A 99 -14.58 -24.50 -2.00
C ALA A 99 -13.97 -23.12 -2.34
N GLY A 100 -14.26 -22.09 -1.54
CA GLY A 100 -13.91 -20.71 -1.88
C GLY A 100 -14.93 -20.05 -2.82
N THR A 101 -14.72 -18.76 -3.11
CA THR A 101 -15.63 -17.97 -3.95
C THR A 101 -14.88 -16.98 -4.87
N GLN A 102 -15.63 -16.29 -5.74
CA GLN A 102 -15.14 -15.28 -6.69
C GLN A 102 -15.39 -13.88 -6.12
N MET A 103 -14.53 -12.90 -6.45
CA MET A 103 -14.68 -11.52 -5.96
C MET A 103 -16.06 -10.96 -6.29
N TYR A 104 -16.45 -11.10 -7.56
CA TYR A 104 -17.71 -10.55 -8.05
C TYR A 104 -18.95 -11.16 -7.37
N CYS A 105 -18.94 -12.45 -7.02
CA CYS A 105 -20.06 -13.05 -6.30
C CYS A 105 -20.19 -12.51 -4.86
N ALA A 106 -19.09 -12.12 -4.23
CA ALA A 106 -19.14 -11.45 -2.93
C ALA A 106 -19.68 -10.02 -3.05
N ILE A 107 -19.28 -9.29 -4.10
CA ILE A 107 -19.83 -7.96 -4.43
C ILE A 107 -21.33 -8.05 -4.68
N ASP A 108 -21.77 -8.96 -5.56
CA ASP A 108 -23.18 -9.15 -5.88
C ASP A 108 -23.98 -9.56 -4.64
N SER A 109 -23.44 -10.40 -3.75
CA SER A 109 -24.07 -10.71 -2.47
C SER A 109 -24.28 -9.45 -1.62
N LEU A 110 -23.30 -8.54 -1.56
CA LEU A 110 -23.41 -7.29 -0.80
C LEU A 110 -24.38 -6.29 -1.45
N ILE A 111 -24.52 -6.30 -2.78
CA ILE A 111 -25.49 -5.47 -3.50
C ILE A 111 -26.91 -6.03 -3.32
N GLU A 112 -27.11 -7.33 -3.52
CA GLU A 112 -28.43 -7.96 -3.54
C GLU A 112 -29.01 -8.19 -2.14
N HIS A 113 -28.17 -8.60 -1.20
CA HIS A 113 -28.59 -9.00 0.13
C HIS A 113 -28.03 -8.12 1.24
N GLY A 114 -26.94 -7.40 0.99
CA GLY A 114 -26.23 -6.63 2.01
C GLY A 114 -25.46 -7.53 2.97
N ALA A 115 -25.27 -7.05 4.19
CA ALA A 115 -24.57 -7.80 5.22
C ALA A 115 -25.24 -7.68 6.59
N CYS A 116 -25.45 -8.81 7.26
CA CYS A 116 -26.01 -8.81 8.62
C CYS A 116 -24.90 -8.73 9.68
N SER A 117 -25.27 -8.40 10.92
CA SER A 117 -24.33 -8.46 12.04
C SER A 117 -23.90 -9.91 12.31
N GLU A 118 -22.64 -10.08 12.69
CA GLU A 118 -22.11 -11.38 13.11
C GLU A 118 -22.79 -11.92 14.38
N GLU A 119 -23.47 -11.09 15.18
CA GLU A 119 -24.31 -11.57 16.28
C GLU A 119 -25.52 -12.41 15.79
N ILE A 120 -26.05 -12.09 14.60
CA ILE A 120 -27.21 -12.77 14.01
C ILE A 120 -26.77 -14.01 13.24
N TRP A 121 -25.64 -13.92 12.53
CA TRP A 121 -25.05 -15.04 11.80
C TRP A 121 -23.56 -15.19 12.16
N PRO A 122 -23.24 -15.95 13.22
CA PRO A 122 -21.88 -16.04 13.76
C PRO A 122 -20.88 -16.68 12.80
N ASN A 123 -19.60 -16.30 12.94
CA ASN A 123 -18.49 -16.98 12.30
C ASN A 123 -18.21 -18.34 12.99
N ASP A 124 -19.09 -19.31 12.76
CA ASP A 124 -19.01 -20.69 13.27
C ASP A 124 -18.88 -21.67 12.09
N GLU A 125 -17.88 -22.57 12.15
CA GLU A 125 -17.61 -23.56 11.10
C GLU A 125 -18.81 -24.48 10.81
N SER A 126 -19.67 -24.73 11.79
CA SER A 126 -20.90 -25.51 11.60
C SER A 126 -21.95 -24.81 10.72
N LEU A 127 -21.86 -23.49 10.56
CA LEU A 127 -22.75 -22.69 9.72
C LEU A 127 -22.22 -22.49 8.30
N LEU A 128 -21.00 -22.96 8.02
CA LEU A 128 -20.30 -22.67 6.77
C LEU A 128 -21.06 -23.15 5.52
N CYS A 129 -21.83 -24.22 5.61
CA CYS A 129 -22.66 -24.72 4.50
C CYS A 129 -24.17 -24.58 4.75
N GLU A 130 -24.56 -23.94 5.85
CA GLU A 130 -25.96 -23.77 6.22
C GLU A 130 -26.52 -22.46 5.65
N GLU A 131 -27.78 -22.50 5.21
CA GLU A 131 -28.46 -21.30 4.71
C GLU A 131 -28.72 -20.31 5.85
N PRO A 132 -28.36 -19.02 5.69
CA PRO A 132 -28.67 -18.00 6.66
C PRO A 132 -30.16 -17.93 7.02
N SER A 133 -30.45 -17.59 8.27
CA SER A 133 -31.82 -17.45 8.74
C SER A 133 -32.55 -16.32 8.00
N SER A 134 -33.89 -16.38 7.93
CA SER A 134 -34.67 -15.27 7.37
C SER A 134 -34.44 -13.95 8.11
N GLU A 135 -34.16 -14.01 9.41
CA GLU A 135 -33.78 -12.85 10.22
C GLU A 135 -32.45 -12.23 9.76
N ALA A 136 -31.47 -13.06 9.38
CA ALA A 136 -30.21 -12.59 8.82
C ALA A 136 -30.43 -11.82 7.51
N TYR A 137 -31.25 -12.35 6.59
CA TYR A 137 -31.57 -11.65 5.34
C TYR A 137 -32.37 -10.36 5.57
N GLU A 138 -33.36 -10.37 6.49
CA GLU A 138 -34.14 -9.17 6.82
C GLU A 138 -33.25 -8.07 7.42
N HIS A 139 -32.26 -8.43 8.24
CA HIS A 139 -31.29 -7.48 8.78
C HIS A 139 -30.31 -7.00 7.71
N ALA A 140 -29.76 -7.91 6.90
CA ALA A 140 -28.76 -7.60 5.88
C ALA A 140 -29.27 -6.61 4.82
N ALA A 141 -30.57 -6.66 4.49
CA ALA A 141 -31.18 -5.78 3.50
C ALA A 141 -31.09 -4.27 3.82
N TYR A 142 -30.82 -3.89 5.09
CA TYR A 142 -30.58 -2.50 5.48
C TYR A 142 -29.15 -2.02 5.21
N PHE A 143 -28.24 -2.93 4.87
CA PHE A 143 -26.80 -2.76 4.88
C PHE A 143 -26.21 -3.21 3.53
N THR A 144 -26.80 -2.72 2.44
CA THR A 144 -26.37 -3.00 1.07
C THR A 144 -25.33 -1.98 0.62
N ILE A 145 -24.40 -2.42 -0.24
CA ILE A 145 -23.51 -1.50 -0.96
C ILE A 145 -24.19 -1.05 -2.26
N THR A 146 -23.87 0.16 -2.71
CA THR A 146 -24.49 0.72 -3.93
C THR A 146 -23.63 0.55 -5.17
N GLU A 147 -22.32 0.56 -4.99
CA GLU A 147 -21.37 0.63 -6.09
C GLU A 147 -20.10 -0.14 -5.79
N SER A 148 -19.53 -0.71 -6.85
CA SER A 148 -18.22 -1.32 -6.87
C SER A 148 -17.51 -0.92 -8.16
N GLU A 149 -16.21 -0.71 -8.08
CA GLU A 149 -15.39 -0.39 -9.25
C GLU A 149 -14.21 -1.34 -9.33
N PHE A 150 -13.91 -1.78 -10.54
CA PHE A 150 -12.77 -2.61 -10.87
C PHE A 150 -11.51 -1.75 -10.97
N ILE A 151 -10.42 -2.22 -10.38
CA ILE A 151 -9.11 -1.57 -10.39
C ILE A 151 -8.16 -2.39 -11.26
N GLU A 152 -7.52 -1.75 -12.24
CA GLU A 152 -6.46 -2.39 -13.01
C GLU A 152 -5.21 -2.59 -12.14
N THR A 153 -4.42 -3.61 -12.45
CA THR A 153 -3.15 -3.87 -11.75
C THR A 153 -2.09 -2.90 -12.25
N ASP A 154 -2.13 -1.70 -11.68
CA ASP A 154 -1.26 -0.58 -12.00
C ASP A 154 -0.88 0.14 -10.71
N LEU A 155 0.41 0.47 -10.56
CA LEU A 155 0.94 1.02 -9.32
C LEU A 155 0.36 2.40 -9.03
N ASP A 156 0.33 3.27 -10.03
CA ASP A 156 -0.16 4.63 -9.87
C ASP A 156 -1.66 4.62 -9.60
N LEU A 157 -2.44 3.82 -10.32
CA LEU A 157 -3.87 3.68 -10.06
C LEU A 157 -4.16 3.22 -8.63
N TRP A 158 -3.40 2.24 -8.12
CA TRP A 158 -3.57 1.76 -6.73
C TRP A 158 -3.23 2.83 -5.71
N ARG A 159 -2.13 3.57 -5.91
CA ARG A 159 -1.73 4.68 -5.03
C ARG A 159 -2.79 5.78 -5.02
N HIS A 160 -3.29 6.21 -6.19
CA HIS A 160 -4.39 7.17 -6.27
C HIS A 160 -5.65 6.68 -5.56
N THR A 161 -6.04 5.42 -5.79
CA THR A 161 -7.24 4.83 -5.18
C THR A 161 -7.17 4.84 -3.65
N LEU A 162 -5.99 4.51 -3.09
CA LEU A 162 -5.75 4.52 -1.66
C LEU A 162 -5.71 5.96 -1.10
N ALA A 163 -5.08 6.90 -1.81
CA ALA A 163 -5.05 8.32 -1.44
C ALA A 163 -6.43 8.99 -1.49
N GLU A 164 -7.35 8.49 -2.32
CA GLU A 164 -8.77 8.86 -2.29
C GLU A 164 -9.52 8.27 -1.07
N GLY A 165 -8.87 7.41 -0.29
CA GLY A 165 -9.41 6.78 0.90
C GLY A 165 -10.24 5.53 0.60
N TYR A 166 -10.00 4.84 -0.51
CA TYR A 166 -10.67 3.59 -0.85
C TYR A 166 -9.71 2.39 -0.68
N PRO A 167 -9.95 1.49 0.29
CA PRO A 167 -9.15 0.28 0.41
C PRO A 167 -9.50 -0.70 -0.72
N ILE A 168 -8.49 -1.41 -1.22
CA ILE A 168 -8.59 -2.25 -2.42
C ILE A 168 -8.63 -3.72 -2.00
N VAL A 169 -9.73 -4.41 -2.31
CA VAL A 169 -9.79 -5.87 -2.20
C VAL A 169 -9.11 -6.48 -3.41
N PHE A 170 -8.16 -7.39 -3.22
CA PHE A 170 -7.40 -7.99 -4.31
C PHE A 170 -7.06 -9.46 -4.02
N ALA A 171 -6.70 -10.20 -5.06
CA ALA A 171 -6.18 -11.57 -4.95
C ALA A 171 -4.72 -11.67 -5.39
N LEU A 172 -3.90 -12.32 -4.57
CA LEU A 172 -2.48 -12.53 -4.78
C LEU A 172 -2.13 -14.01 -4.63
N ASN A 173 -1.21 -14.50 -5.46
CA ASN A 173 -0.65 -15.82 -5.30
C ASN A 173 0.40 -15.80 -4.18
N THR A 174 0.17 -16.55 -3.12
CA THR A 174 1.03 -16.65 -1.94
C THR A 174 1.97 -17.86 -2.04
N PHE A 175 3.22 -17.65 -1.64
CA PHE A 175 4.29 -18.66 -1.61
C PHE A 175 4.59 -19.06 -0.16
N GLU A 176 5.35 -20.13 0.05
CA GLU A 176 5.75 -20.55 1.41
C GLU A 176 6.45 -19.42 2.18
N SER A 177 7.22 -18.59 1.48
CA SER A 177 7.89 -17.40 2.01
C SER A 177 6.93 -16.34 2.59
N PHE A 178 5.65 -16.37 2.21
CA PHE A 178 4.61 -15.48 2.75
C PHE A 178 4.39 -15.69 4.27
N ASP A 179 4.57 -16.92 4.78
CA ASP A 179 4.45 -17.17 6.22
C ASP A 179 5.57 -16.51 7.04
N GLY A 180 6.69 -16.19 6.39
CA GLY A 180 7.81 -15.47 7.00
C GLY A 180 7.42 -14.08 7.51
N ALA A 181 6.29 -13.52 7.07
CA ALA A 181 5.79 -12.24 7.55
C ALA A 181 5.64 -12.20 9.09
N THR A 182 5.20 -13.29 9.72
CA THR A 182 5.01 -13.32 11.19
C THR A 182 6.33 -13.20 11.94
N THR A 183 7.41 -13.74 11.39
CA THR A 183 8.75 -13.66 11.98
C THR A 183 9.55 -12.45 11.51
N ASN A 184 9.00 -11.65 10.60
CA ASN A 184 9.68 -10.54 9.94
C ASN A 184 8.89 -9.22 10.11
N ARG A 185 8.35 -8.98 11.31
CA ARG A 185 7.59 -7.76 11.65
C ARG A 185 6.50 -7.41 10.60
N GLY A 186 5.83 -8.42 10.04
CA GLY A 186 4.80 -8.27 9.00
C GLY A 186 5.32 -8.14 7.57
N ARG A 187 6.62 -7.94 7.33
CA ARG A 187 7.20 -7.75 5.99
C ARG A 187 7.19 -9.06 5.19
N VAL A 188 6.53 -9.03 4.02
CA VAL A 188 6.44 -10.17 3.12
C VAL A 188 7.62 -10.14 2.14
N PRO A 189 8.51 -11.15 2.17
CA PRO A 189 9.61 -11.23 1.21
C PRO A 189 9.07 -11.49 -0.20
N LEU A 190 9.81 -11.03 -1.21
CA LEU A 190 9.52 -11.39 -2.59
C LEU A 190 9.65 -12.91 -2.81
N PRO A 191 8.78 -13.49 -3.64
CA PRO A 191 8.94 -14.88 -4.08
C PRO A 191 10.26 -15.06 -4.83
N LYS A 192 11.02 -16.09 -4.46
CA LYS A 192 12.19 -16.53 -5.23
C LYS A 192 11.74 -17.47 -6.34
N GLN A 193 12.50 -17.55 -7.44
CA GLN A 193 12.20 -18.51 -8.52
C GLN A 193 12.16 -19.98 -8.05
N SER A 194 12.82 -20.29 -6.94
CA SER A 194 12.82 -21.60 -6.30
C SER A 194 11.64 -21.83 -5.35
N ASP A 195 10.87 -20.80 -5.03
CA ASP A 195 9.76 -20.90 -4.09
C ASP A 195 8.64 -21.72 -4.72
N ASN A 196 8.19 -22.74 -3.98
CA ASN A 196 7.04 -23.50 -4.42
C ASN A 196 5.77 -22.67 -4.16
N VAL A 197 4.89 -22.63 -5.15
CA VAL A 197 3.50 -22.21 -4.94
C VAL A 197 2.92 -23.12 -3.86
N ARG A 198 2.25 -22.54 -2.86
CA ARG A 198 1.70 -23.32 -1.73
C ARG A 198 0.81 -24.44 -2.29
N GLU A 199 1.11 -25.69 -1.92
CA GLU A 199 0.55 -26.92 -2.53
C GLU A 199 -0.99 -26.99 -2.50
N THR A 200 -1.64 -26.16 -1.67
CA THR A 200 -3.09 -25.98 -1.63
C THR A 200 -3.43 -24.50 -1.80
N HIS A 201 -3.93 -24.12 -2.99
CA HIS A 201 -4.67 -22.86 -3.20
C HIS A 201 -3.85 -21.60 -2.87
N GLY A 202 -2.71 -21.42 -3.55
CA GLY A 202 -1.84 -20.25 -3.37
C GLY A 202 -2.55 -18.90 -3.49
N TRP A 203 -3.65 -18.83 -4.25
CA TRP A 203 -4.43 -17.60 -4.39
C TRP A 203 -5.24 -17.26 -3.13
N HIS A 204 -4.91 -16.11 -2.56
CA HIS A 204 -5.52 -15.58 -1.35
C HIS A 204 -6.04 -14.17 -1.58
N ALA A 205 -7.20 -13.86 -1.03
CA ALA A 205 -7.82 -12.55 -1.12
C ALA A 205 -7.55 -11.76 0.17
N MET A 206 -7.12 -10.50 0.02
CA MET A 206 -6.75 -9.60 1.12
C MET A 206 -7.24 -8.18 0.83
N LEU A 207 -7.10 -7.30 1.81
CA LEU A 207 -7.49 -5.90 1.71
C LEU A 207 -6.25 -5.01 1.80
N CYS A 208 -5.95 -4.28 0.73
CA CYS A 208 -4.91 -3.25 0.72
C CYS A 208 -5.48 -1.97 1.33
N VAL A 209 -4.79 -1.43 2.33
CA VAL A 209 -5.30 -0.35 3.20
C VAL A 209 -4.35 0.83 3.29
N GLY A 210 -3.32 0.88 2.46
CA GLY A 210 -2.34 1.94 2.50
C GLY A 210 -1.09 1.61 1.72
N TYR A 211 -0.18 2.55 1.67
CA TYR A 211 1.11 2.42 1.02
C TYR A 211 2.15 3.34 1.67
N SER A 212 3.42 2.99 1.49
CA SER A 212 4.57 3.82 1.86
C SER A 212 5.55 3.83 0.69
N ASP A 213 5.77 5.01 0.11
CA ASP A 213 6.72 5.19 -0.99
C ASP A 213 8.16 5.11 -0.49
N LYS A 214 8.46 5.56 0.73
CA LYS A 214 9.78 5.38 1.37
C LYS A 214 10.14 3.91 1.45
N ASP A 215 9.19 3.07 1.87
CA ASP A 215 9.41 1.63 2.00
C ASP A 215 9.19 0.83 0.70
N GLN A 216 8.56 1.43 -0.32
CA GLN A 216 8.08 0.76 -1.54
C GLN A 216 7.15 -0.44 -1.23
N MET A 217 6.27 -0.29 -0.25
CA MET A 217 5.41 -1.35 0.30
C MET A 217 3.95 -0.92 0.38
N PHE A 218 3.05 -1.85 0.08
CA PHE A 218 1.64 -1.74 0.42
C PHE A 218 1.37 -2.25 1.83
N ILE A 219 0.49 -1.57 2.56
CA ILE A 219 -0.04 -1.99 3.85
C ILE A 219 -1.26 -2.85 3.59
N VAL A 220 -1.25 -4.10 4.04
CA VAL A 220 -2.29 -5.09 3.71
C VAL A 220 -2.86 -5.70 4.99
N ARG A 221 -4.19 -5.66 5.12
CA ARG A 221 -4.95 -6.38 6.15
C ARG A 221 -5.19 -7.81 5.70
N ASN A 222 -4.73 -8.77 6.50
CA ASN A 222 -5.01 -10.19 6.31
C ASN A 222 -6.25 -10.62 7.13
N SER A 223 -6.60 -11.91 7.06
CA SER A 223 -7.75 -12.50 7.77
C SER A 223 -7.36 -13.76 8.56
N TRP A 224 -6.15 -13.79 9.11
CA TRP A 224 -5.60 -14.91 9.90
C TRP A 224 -5.37 -14.55 11.37
N GLY A 225 -6.20 -13.64 11.88
CA GLY A 225 -6.17 -13.17 13.25
C GLY A 225 -5.01 -12.22 13.59
N PRO A 226 -5.05 -11.59 14.77
CA PRO A 226 -4.08 -10.58 15.18
C PRO A 226 -2.71 -11.17 15.53
N GLU A 227 -2.61 -12.48 15.76
CA GLU A 227 -1.35 -13.16 16.10
C GLU A 227 -0.49 -13.49 14.86
N TRP A 228 -0.99 -13.21 13.66
CA TRP A 228 -0.25 -13.43 12.41
C TRP A 228 0.30 -12.11 11.87
N GLY A 229 1.50 -12.13 11.29
CA GLY A 229 2.11 -10.92 10.72
C GLY A 229 2.39 -9.85 11.79
N ASP A 230 2.19 -8.58 11.45
CA ASP A 230 2.16 -7.47 12.41
C ASP A 230 0.72 -7.17 12.82
N ARG A 231 0.28 -7.74 13.95
CA ARG A 231 -1.08 -7.55 14.48
C ARG A 231 -2.19 -7.88 13.47
N GLY A 232 -1.97 -8.89 12.61
CA GLY A 232 -2.88 -9.31 11.54
C GLY A 232 -2.69 -8.58 10.21
N TYR A 233 -1.77 -7.62 10.14
CA TYR A 233 -1.36 -6.94 8.93
C TYR A 233 -0.06 -7.51 8.38
N CYS A 234 0.19 -7.24 7.10
CA CYS A 234 1.48 -7.46 6.48
C CYS A 234 1.82 -6.33 5.50
N TYR A 235 3.10 -6.25 5.15
CA TYR A 235 3.65 -5.22 4.28
C TYR A 235 4.22 -5.92 3.05
N ILE A 236 3.65 -5.64 1.88
CA ILE A 236 3.94 -6.37 0.65
C ILE A 236 4.60 -5.44 -0.36
N PRO A 237 5.77 -5.79 -0.94
CA PRO A 237 6.44 -4.93 -1.90
C PRO A 237 5.55 -4.55 -3.08
N TYR A 238 5.64 -3.31 -3.55
CA TYR A 238 4.92 -2.84 -4.74
C TYR A 238 5.11 -3.82 -5.90
N ARG A 239 6.38 -4.12 -6.20
CA ARG A 239 6.80 -5.05 -7.26
C ARG A 239 6.23 -6.47 -7.13
N TYR A 240 5.76 -6.88 -5.97
CA TYR A 240 5.08 -8.16 -5.80
C TYR A 240 3.59 -8.03 -6.16
N ILE A 241 2.89 -7.05 -5.57
CA ILE A 241 1.46 -6.84 -5.82
C ILE A 241 1.18 -6.49 -7.27
N ILE A 242 2.01 -5.65 -7.91
CA ILE A 242 1.80 -5.24 -9.30
C ILE A 242 2.37 -6.24 -10.33
N HIS A 243 2.94 -7.36 -9.86
CA HIS A 243 3.50 -8.38 -10.74
C HIS A 243 2.39 -9.11 -11.52
N GLN A 244 2.54 -9.17 -12.84
CA GLN A 244 1.52 -9.72 -13.74
C GLN A 244 1.25 -11.23 -13.51
N ASP A 245 2.25 -12.00 -13.07
CA ASP A 245 2.05 -13.44 -12.83
C ASP A 245 1.56 -13.75 -11.40
N TYR A 246 1.67 -12.80 -10.47
CA TYR A 246 1.39 -13.04 -9.05
C TYR A 246 0.11 -12.36 -8.58
N ASN A 247 -0.34 -11.31 -9.26
CA ASN A 247 -1.66 -10.73 -9.07
C ASN A 247 -2.70 -11.50 -9.90
N ALA A 248 -3.91 -11.68 -9.36
CA ALA A 248 -4.98 -12.34 -10.09
C ALA A 248 -5.65 -11.43 -11.14
N HIS A 249 -5.28 -10.14 -11.18
CA HIS A 249 -5.94 -9.10 -11.97
C HIS A 249 -7.45 -8.98 -11.66
N ASP A 250 -7.82 -9.27 -10.41
CA ASP A 250 -9.19 -9.22 -9.90
C ASP A 250 -9.21 -8.36 -8.64
N SER A 251 -9.15 -7.04 -8.85
CA SER A 251 -9.02 -6.04 -7.78
C SER A 251 -10.19 -5.07 -7.83
N TRP A 252 -10.74 -4.75 -6.66
CA TRP A 252 -12.00 -4.05 -6.53
C TRP A 252 -12.00 -3.10 -5.36
N ILE A 253 -12.72 -2.00 -5.53
CA ILE A 253 -13.19 -1.16 -4.43
C ILE A 253 -14.71 -1.24 -4.36
N ILE A 254 -15.23 -1.02 -3.16
CA ILE A 254 -16.65 -0.78 -2.94
C ILE A 254 -16.84 0.68 -2.52
N LYS A 255 -17.84 1.34 -3.10
CA LYS A 255 -18.13 2.74 -2.84
C LYS A 255 -19.51 2.86 -2.20
N SER A 256 -19.51 3.51 -1.04
CA SER A 256 -20.68 3.96 -0.28
C SER A 256 -21.53 2.89 0.43
N VAL A 257 -22.00 3.31 1.61
CA VAL A 257 -23.33 2.98 2.14
C VAL A 257 -24.11 4.31 2.09
N SER A 258 -24.50 4.73 0.89
CA SER A 258 -24.91 6.09 0.48
C SER A 258 -23.86 7.22 0.61
N ASP A 259 -23.44 7.76 -0.55
CA ASP A 259 -22.64 8.96 -0.87
C ASP A 259 -21.75 9.59 0.23
N LEU A 260 -20.45 9.28 0.20
CA LEU A 260 -19.42 10.03 0.93
C LEU A 260 -18.13 10.22 0.12
N ASP A 261 -17.60 11.43 0.27
CA ASP A 261 -16.31 11.91 -0.23
C ASP A 261 -15.29 11.90 0.93
N PHE A 262 -14.15 11.24 0.73
CA PHE A 262 -13.21 10.82 1.77
C PHE A 262 -11.85 11.53 1.77
N SER A 263 -11.67 12.63 1.02
CA SER A 263 -10.35 13.20 0.69
C SER A 263 -9.63 14.00 1.76
N THR A 264 -9.83 13.70 3.03
CA THR A 264 -9.06 14.35 4.08
C THR A 264 -8.63 13.22 4.97
N GLU A 265 -7.36 12.82 4.91
CA GLU A 265 -6.49 12.36 6.02
C GLU A 265 -5.15 11.92 5.39
N TRP A 266 -4.19 12.84 5.32
CA TRP A 266 -2.81 12.55 4.94
C TRP A 266 -2.00 12.50 6.24
N GLU A 267 -1.07 11.56 6.35
CA GLU A 267 -0.13 11.46 7.46
C GLU A 267 1.26 11.89 6.97
N ASP A 268 2.05 12.50 7.86
CA ASP A 268 3.40 12.99 7.57
C ASP A 268 4.41 11.83 7.39
N GLU A 269 5.63 12.14 6.91
CA GLU A 269 6.69 11.24 6.40
C GLU A 269 7.31 10.23 7.40
N GLU A 270 6.56 9.72 8.37
CA GLU A 270 7.07 8.71 9.31
C GLU A 270 7.25 7.35 8.63
N SER A 271 8.30 6.62 9.00
CA SER A 271 8.49 5.20 8.65
C SER A 271 7.45 4.32 9.37
N VAL A 272 6.97 3.26 8.72
CA VAL A 272 6.01 2.31 9.34
C VAL A 272 6.71 1.38 10.35
N PHE A 273 8.04 1.30 10.32
CA PHE A 273 8.82 0.31 11.06
C PHE A 273 9.76 0.87 12.12
N ALA A 274 9.97 2.19 12.13
CA ALA A 274 10.85 2.81 13.11
C ALA A 274 10.22 2.75 14.50
N ASP A 275 10.94 2.18 15.46
CA ASP A 275 10.63 2.35 16.88
C ASP A 275 11.16 3.73 17.33
N GLU A 276 10.67 4.31 18.44
CA GLU A 276 11.05 5.66 18.93
C GLU A 276 12.58 5.87 19.15
N ASN A 277 13.40 4.81 19.05
CA ASN A 277 14.86 4.82 19.20
C ASN A 277 15.62 4.31 17.95
N SER A 278 14.99 4.28 16.77
CA SER A 278 15.66 3.90 15.51
C SER A 278 16.46 5.07 14.94
N LEU A 279 17.78 4.91 14.80
CA LEU A 279 18.61 5.78 13.99
C LEU A 279 18.38 5.46 12.51
N LEU A 280 17.75 6.37 11.79
CA LEU A 280 17.55 6.29 10.35
C LEU A 280 18.57 7.16 9.64
N LEU A 281 19.30 6.58 8.69
CA LEU A 281 20.18 7.32 7.81
C LEU A 281 19.57 7.44 6.41
N GLN A 282 19.55 8.65 5.89
CA GLN A 282 19.13 8.98 4.54
C GLN A 282 20.34 9.47 3.72
N ASP A 283 20.18 9.51 2.40
CA ASP A 283 21.22 9.94 1.45
C ASP A 283 22.59 9.25 1.68
N PHE A 284 22.57 8.02 2.20
CA PHE A 284 23.77 7.30 2.55
C PHE A 284 24.38 6.65 1.31
N TYR A 285 25.44 7.24 0.79
CA TYR A 285 26.23 6.65 -0.28
C TYR A 285 27.74 6.79 -0.02
N ILE A 286 28.52 5.90 -0.62
CA ILE A 286 29.98 5.97 -0.65
C ILE A 286 30.51 5.52 -2.00
N ARG A 287 31.49 6.24 -2.52
CA ARG A 287 32.28 5.79 -3.66
C ARG A 287 33.58 5.14 -3.18
N THR A 288 33.74 3.84 -3.43
CA THR A 288 34.84 3.02 -2.90
C THR A 288 35.49 2.16 -3.97
N GLY A 289 36.76 1.82 -3.78
CA GLY A 289 37.47 0.81 -4.59
C GLY A 289 37.25 -0.63 -4.10
N ASP A 290 36.63 -0.79 -2.93
CA ASP A 290 36.40 -2.06 -2.24
C ASP A 290 34.99 -2.05 -1.60
N SER A 291 33.97 -2.42 -2.38
CA SER A 291 32.58 -2.45 -1.92
C SER A 291 32.33 -3.59 -0.93
N GLU A 292 32.85 -4.79 -1.22
CA GLU A 292 32.71 -5.96 -0.33
C GLU A 292 33.32 -5.69 1.05
N GLY A 293 34.54 -5.13 1.11
CA GLY A 293 35.18 -4.79 2.38
C GLY A 293 34.43 -3.74 3.18
N PHE A 294 33.92 -2.69 2.51
CA PHE A 294 33.11 -1.66 3.17
C PHE A 294 31.83 -2.24 3.79
N ILE A 295 31.09 -3.07 3.05
CA ILE A 295 29.85 -3.69 3.55
C ILE A 295 30.13 -4.64 4.72
N GLU A 296 31.19 -5.44 4.67
CA GLU A 296 31.57 -6.33 5.77
C GLU A 296 31.95 -5.57 7.05
N ASP A 297 32.63 -4.43 6.93
CA ASP A 297 33.00 -3.60 8.07
C ASP A 297 31.82 -2.76 8.59
N LEU A 298 30.91 -2.31 7.71
CA LEU A 298 29.67 -1.64 8.09
C LEU A 298 28.74 -2.58 8.87
N ASP A 299 28.59 -3.83 8.41
CA ASP A 299 27.84 -4.87 9.10
C ASP A 299 28.40 -5.16 10.50
N GLN A 300 29.73 -5.29 10.60
CA GLN A 300 30.42 -5.48 11.89
C GLN A 300 30.25 -4.28 12.82
N LEU A 301 30.32 -3.06 12.28
CA LEU A 301 30.10 -1.84 13.05
C LEU A 301 28.69 -1.86 13.64
N CYS A 302 27.66 -2.11 12.83
CA CYS A 302 26.27 -2.21 13.31
C CYS A 302 26.12 -3.28 14.39
N GLN A 303 26.68 -4.48 14.18
CA GLN A 303 26.66 -5.59 15.15
C GLN A 303 27.29 -5.25 16.51
N SER A 304 28.28 -4.35 16.54
CA SER A 304 28.92 -3.97 17.81
C SER A 304 28.06 -3.07 18.70
N TYR A 305 27.04 -2.42 18.14
CA TYR A 305 26.15 -1.49 18.86
C TYR A 305 24.78 -2.09 19.20
N VAL A 306 24.48 -3.31 18.72
CA VAL A 306 23.20 -3.98 18.97
C VAL A 306 23.34 -5.22 19.85
N GLU A 307 22.27 -5.57 20.57
CA GLU A 307 22.21 -6.83 21.34
C GLU A 307 21.80 -8.03 20.48
N SER A 308 21.05 -7.79 19.39
CA SER A 308 20.53 -8.80 18.47
C SER A 308 20.78 -8.40 17.01
N GLU A 309 21.03 -9.39 16.13
CA GLU A 309 21.04 -9.21 14.67
C GLU A 309 19.67 -8.76 14.10
N GLU A 310 18.62 -8.74 14.94
CA GLU A 310 17.27 -8.26 14.59
C GLU A 310 17.06 -6.76 14.85
N ASP A 311 18.06 -6.07 15.43
CA ASP A 311 17.99 -4.66 15.85
C ASP A 311 18.69 -3.69 14.88
N TYR A 312 19.20 -4.20 13.75
CA TYR A 312 19.67 -3.38 12.65
C TYR A 312 19.34 -4.00 11.30
N TYR A 313 19.16 -3.17 10.29
CA TYR A 313 18.92 -3.58 8.92
C TYR A 313 19.44 -2.51 7.97
N PHE A 314 20.03 -2.93 6.87
CA PHE A 314 20.24 -2.08 5.70
C PHE A 314 20.25 -2.95 4.45
N ASP A 315 19.72 -2.40 3.36
CA ASP A 315 19.92 -2.89 2.01
C ASP A 315 21.01 -2.06 1.33
N TYR A 316 21.55 -2.53 0.21
CA TYR A 316 22.42 -1.71 -0.62
C TYR A 316 22.25 -2.03 -2.09
N GLU A 317 22.48 -1.01 -2.91
CA GLU A 317 22.66 -1.13 -4.35
C GLU A 317 24.09 -0.73 -4.71
N GLU A 318 24.70 -1.46 -5.64
CA GLU A 318 26.05 -1.18 -6.15
C GLU A 318 26.02 -0.85 -7.64
N GLU A 319 26.70 0.23 -8.02
CA GLU A 319 26.94 0.60 -9.41
C GLU A 319 28.44 0.61 -9.70
N GLU A 320 28.88 -0.13 -10.72
CA GLU A 320 30.28 -0.19 -11.17
C GLU A 320 30.53 0.88 -12.24
N ASP A 321 31.49 1.79 -12.00
CA ASP A 321 31.90 2.82 -12.97
C ASP A 321 33.43 2.90 -13.10
N GLU A 322 33.90 2.64 -14.32
CA GLU A 322 35.24 2.78 -14.93
C GLU A 322 36.52 2.35 -14.15
N GLU A 323 36.47 2.15 -12.83
CA GLU A 323 37.45 1.53 -11.91
C GLU A 323 37.04 1.61 -10.40
N ALA A 324 35.81 2.04 -10.07
CA ALA A 324 35.29 2.19 -8.69
C ALA A 324 33.82 1.73 -8.58
N TYR A 325 33.34 1.56 -7.35
CA TYR A 325 31.95 1.24 -7.03
C TYR A 325 31.30 2.41 -6.31
N THR A 326 30.07 2.75 -6.70
CA THR A 326 29.19 3.59 -5.89
C THR A 326 28.25 2.65 -5.14
N VAL A 327 28.38 2.62 -3.82
CA VAL A 327 27.53 1.83 -2.93
C VAL A 327 26.52 2.78 -2.31
N SER A 328 25.24 2.58 -2.61
CA SER A 328 24.14 3.33 -1.99
C SER A 328 23.49 2.45 -0.93
N ILE A 329 23.55 2.87 0.33
CA ILE A 329 22.92 2.18 1.44
C ILE A 329 21.46 2.64 1.52
N LEU A 330 20.55 1.67 1.39
CA LEU A 330 19.12 1.87 1.38
C LEU A 330 18.50 1.30 2.65
N ASN A 331 17.40 1.89 3.12
CA ASN A 331 16.65 1.37 4.28
C ASN A 331 17.50 1.17 5.54
N PHE A 332 18.48 2.06 5.80
CA PHE A 332 19.34 1.97 6.99
C PHE A 332 18.53 2.25 8.25
N ASP A 333 18.41 1.24 9.11
CA ASP A 333 17.72 1.27 10.39
C ASP A 333 18.61 0.61 11.44
N LEU A 334 18.93 1.34 12.50
CA LEU A 334 19.72 0.87 13.61
C LEU A 334 19.06 1.28 14.92
N THR A 335 18.54 0.31 15.67
CA THR A 335 17.87 0.57 16.96
C THR A 335 18.92 0.59 18.09
N ILE A 336 19.29 1.79 18.55
CA ILE A 336 20.35 1.99 19.57
C ILE A 336 19.96 3.06 20.60
N GLU A 337 20.48 2.95 21.83
CA GLU A 337 20.16 3.91 22.91
C GLU A 337 20.89 5.26 22.76
N GLU A 338 22.13 5.27 22.23
CA GLU A 338 22.93 6.47 21.99
C GLU A 338 23.59 6.38 20.60
N SER A 339 23.34 7.35 19.72
CA SER A 339 23.79 7.34 18.32
C SER A 339 25.09 8.10 18.05
N ASP A 340 25.50 9.03 18.92
CA ASP A 340 26.65 9.92 18.68
C ASP A 340 27.97 9.15 18.45
N GLU A 341 28.28 8.17 19.32
CA GLU A 341 29.51 7.37 19.20
C GLU A 341 29.51 6.51 17.93
N PHE A 342 28.35 5.94 17.58
CA PHE A 342 28.18 5.18 16.34
C PHE A 342 28.40 6.05 15.11
N LEU A 343 27.86 7.27 15.08
CA LEU A 343 28.00 8.19 13.95
C LEU A 343 29.45 8.65 13.74
N GLU A 344 30.20 8.88 14.81
CA GLU A 344 31.64 9.19 14.73
C GLU A 344 32.46 8.02 14.15
N GLU A 345 32.12 6.78 14.55
CA GLU A 345 32.77 5.58 14.02
C GLU A 345 32.35 5.28 12.58
N LEU A 346 31.08 5.54 12.23
CA LEU A 346 30.57 5.41 10.86
C LEU A 346 31.24 6.43 9.92
N ASP A 347 31.38 7.69 10.34
CA ASP A 347 32.09 8.72 9.60
C ASP A 347 33.56 8.31 9.36
N SER A 348 34.22 7.82 10.42
CA SER A 348 35.59 7.31 10.33
C SER A 348 35.70 6.11 9.38
N LEU A 349 34.72 5.20 9.40
CA LEU A 349 34.66 4.05 8.48
C LEU A 349 34.52 4.54 7.03
N CYS A 350 33.62 5.48 6.77
CA CYS A 350 33.42 6.04 5.44
C CYS A 350 34.69 6.73 4.92
N GLN A 351 35.36 7.55 5.74
CA GLN A 351 36.63 8.21 5.37
C GLN A 351 37.74 7.22 5.02
N ASN A 352 37.76 6.04 5.64
CA ASN A 352 38.78 5.02 5.35
C ASN A 352 38.58 4.35 3.99
N TYR A 353 37.34 4.23 3.52
CA TYR A 353 36.98 3.54 2.27
C TYR A 353 36.71 4.49 1.10
N ALA A 354 36.31 5.73 1.38
CA ALA A 354 35.91 6.68 0.36
C ALA A 354 37.09 7.13 -0.52
N ILE A 355 36.87 7.09 -1.83
CA ILE A 355 37.77 7.71 -2.79
C ILE A 355 37.48 9.22 -2.80
N ASP A 356 38.51 10.03 -2.62
CA ASP A 356 38.41 11.50 -2.64
C ASP A 356 37.36 12.08 -1.67
N GLU A 357 37.11 11.40 -0.55
CA GLU A 357 36.10 11.79 0.45
C GLU A 357 34.66 11.84 -0.12
N ASP A 358 34.39 11.09 -1.19
CA ASP A 358 33.09 11.03 -1.87
C ASP A 358 32.13 10.07 -1.16
N TYR A 359 31.56 10.54 -0.04
CA TYR A 359 30.48 9.87 0.70
C TYR A 359 29.56 10.92 1.34
N ASN A 360 28.35 10.50 1.69
CA ASN A 360 27.39 11.31 2.45
C ASN A 360 26.49 10.39 3.27
N PHE A 361 25.93 10.91 4.37
CA PHE A 361 24.75 10.37 5.04
C PHE A 361 24.13 11.48 5.91
N THR A 362 22.81 11.47 6.05
CA THR A 362 22.06 12.44 6.86
C THR A 362 21.18 11.72 7.87
N ILE A 363 21.03 12.30 9.06
CA ILE A 363 20.20 11.74 10.14
C ILE A 363 18.78 12.29 10.02
N ASP A 364 17.78 11.42 10.11
CA ASP A 364 16.37 11.77 10.16
C ASP A 364 15.98 12.16 11.60
N SER A 365 16.06 13.45 11.97
CA SER A 365 15.78 13.92 13.33
C SER A 365 14.43 14.65 13.45
N GLU A 366 13.35 13.89 13.67
CA GLU A 366 12.09 14.43 14.20
C GLU A 366 11.98 14.22 15.72
N SER A 367 12.84 14.89 16.51
CA SER A 367 12.52 15.27 17.89
C SER A 367 13.63 16.12 18.51
N GLU A 368 13.53 17.45 18.41
CA GLU A 368 13.88 18.40 19.49
C GLU A 368 13.51 19.84 19.10
N GLU A 369 12.41 20.35 19.66
CA GLU A 369 12.21 21.79 19.78
C GLU A 369 13.17 22.37 20.85
N GLY A 370 14.16 23.17 20.41
CA GLY A 370 14.95 24.11 21.22
C GLY A 370 16.18 23.50 21.88
N GLU A 371 17.39 24.01 21.72
CA GLU A 371 17.83 25.41 21.81
C GLU A 371 18.97 25.66 20.81
N GLY A 372 18.92 26.81 20.12
CA GLY A 372 19.96 27.17 19.15
C GLY A 372 21.28 27.59 19.79
N GLU A 373 22.34 27.46 19.00
CA GLU A 373 23.51 28.36 18.99
C GLU A 373 24.21 28.16 17.62
N GLU A 374 23.77 28.93 16.62
CA GLU A 374 24.53 29.17 15.39
C GLU A 374 25.75 30.04 15.77
N GLU A 375 26.94 29.44 15.86
CA GLU A 375 28.20 30.18 15.74
C GLU A 375 28.59 30.24 14.26
N GLU A 376 28.04 31.22 13.52
CA GLU A 376 28.58 31.61 12.22
C GLU A 376 29.87 32.42 12.42
N SER A 377 30.97 31.90 11.89
CA SER A 377 32.24 32.61 11.78
C SER A 377 32.16 33.69 10.67
N GLU A 378 32.35 34.94 11.08
CA GLU A 378 32.52 36.11 10.22
C GLU A 378 33.73 35.96 9.27
N GLU A 379 33.51 36.08 7.96
CA GLU A 379 34.55 36.58 7.03
C GLU A 379 34.03 37.83 6.30
N GLU A 380 34.60 38.98 6.71
CA GLU A 380 34.48 40.29 6.05
C GLU A 380 35.12 40.26 4.65
N TYR A 381 34.39 40.74 3.65
CA TYR A 381 34.99 41.39 2.48
C TYR A 381 34.33 42.75 2.26
N GLU A 382 35.14 43.80 2.48
CA GLU A 382 34.86 45.20 2.13
C GLU A 382 34.96 45.43 0.60
N GLU A 383 34.49 46.64 0.23
CA GLU A 383 34.62 47.37 -1.05
C GLU A 383 33.39 47.29 -1.97
N GLU A 384 32.87 48.38 -2.55
CA GLU A 384 33.06 49.83 -2.40
C GLU A 384 31.89 50.49 -3.16
N ASP A 385 31.61 51.75 -2.82
CA ASP A 385 30.58 52.64 -3.35
C ASP A 385 30.45 52.68 -4.89
N SER A 386 29.22 52.80 -5.39
CA SER A 386 28.89 53.86 -6.36
C SER A 386 27.38 54.12 -6.44
N GLU A 387 27.00 55.32 -6.01
CA GLU A 387 25.77 56.01 -6.34
C GLU A 387 25.77 56.36 -7.84
N GLU A 388 24.67 56.13 -8.58
CA GLU A 388 24.17 57.08 -9.59
C GLU A 388 22.63 56.99 -9.67
N GLU A 389 22.01 58.17 -9.48
CA GLU A 389 20.63 58.51 -9.83
C GLU A 389 20.46 58.48 -11.36
N ASP A 390 19.29 58.10 -11.89
CA ASP A 390 18.39 59.03 -12.60
C ASP A 390 17.22 58.37 -13.37
N SER A 391 16.08 59.07 -13.29
CA SER A 391 15.02 59.33 -14.28
C SER A 391 14.16 58.20 -14.90
N GLU A 392 12.87 58.27 -14.57
CA GLU A 392 11.68 58.39 -15.44
C GLU A 392 11.87 58.25 -16.98
N GLU A 393 11.05 57.42 -17.64
CA GLU A 393 10.04 57.88 -18.62
C GLU A 393 9.23 56.72 -19.25
N GLU A 394 8.00 57.07 -19.63
CA GLU A 394 6.94 56.29 -20.26
C GLU A 394 7.30 55.76 -21.67
N SER A 395 6.65 54.67 -22.11
CA SER A 395 6.00 54.66 -23.43
C SER A 395 5.10 53.43 -23.60
N GLU A 396 3.86 53.74 -23.93
CA GLU A 396 2.87 52.89 -24.58
C GLU A 396 3.38 52.48 -25.97
N GLU A 397 3.05 51.27 -26.45
CA GLU A 397 2.71 51.05 -27.85
C GLU A 397 1.94 49.73 -28.02
N GLU A 398 0.73 49.88 -28.56
CA GLU A 398 -0.19 48.86 -29.06
C GLU A 398 0.35 48.26 -30.37
N GLU A 399 0.08 46.98 -30.65
CA GLU A 399 -0.19 46.56 -32.04
C GLU A 399 -1.31 45.50 -32.07
N GLU A 400 -2.43 45.93 -32.66
CA GLU A 400 -3.51 45.12 -33.23
C GLU A 400 -3.01 44.31 -34.43
N TYR A 401 -3.53 43.08 -34.61
CA TYR A 401 -3.72 42.51 -35.94
C TYR A 401 -5.12 41.90 -36.01
N GLU A 402 -5.97 42.55 -36.81
CA GLU A 402 -7.26 42.08 -37.31
C GLU A 402 -7.10 41.18 -38.55
N GLU A 403 -8.18 40.43 -38.84
CA GLU A 403 -8.71 40.09 -40.18
C GLU A 403 -8.06 38.88 -40.92
N GLU A 404 -8.76 37.94 -41.58
CA GLU A 404 -10.11 37.89 -42.17
C GLU A 404 -10.67 36.44 -42.26
N ASP A 405 -12.00 36.42 -42.39
CA ASP A 405 -12.95 35.44 -42.93
C ASP A 405 -12.48 34.32 -43.89
N SER A 406 -13.17 33.18 -43.82
CA SER A 406 -13.92 32.67 -44.99
C SER A 406 -14.95 31.60 -44.60
N GLU A 407 -16.21 31.92 -44.89
CA GLU A 407 -17.32 31.00 -45.07
C GLU A 407 -17.06 30.07 -46.27
N GLU A 408 -17.47 28.81 -46.20
CA GLU A 408 -18.04 28.09 -47.35
C GLU A 408 -18.92 26.94 -46.87
N GLU A 409 -20.22 27.07 -47.17
CA GLU A 409 -21.22 26.00 -47.25
C GLU A 409 -20.79 24.97 -48.32
N GLU A 410 -21.21 23.71 -48.22
CA GLU A 410 -21.97 23.01 -49.28
C GLU A 410 -22.53 21.67 -48.78
N GLU A 411 -23.71 21.36 -49.32
CA GLU A 411 -24.69 20.32 -49.01
C GLU A 411 -24.40 18.92 -49.64
N TYR A 412 -25.33 17.99 -49.37
CA TYR A 412 -25.66 16.73 -50.07
C TYR A 412 -24.86 15.47 -49.62
N GLU A 413 -25.44 14.29 -49.40
CA GLU A 413 -26.56 13.62 -50.09
C GLU A 413 -27.11 12.45 -49.23
N GLU A 414 -28.43 12.23 -49.27
CA GLU A 414 -29.13 11.01 -48.85
C GLU A 414 -28.79 9.84 -49.80
N GLU A 415 -28.66 8.60 -49.31
CA GLU A 415 -29.18 7.42 -50.04
C GLU A 415 -29.67 6.35 -49.06
N GLU A 416 -30.98 6.08 -49.16
CA GLU A 416 -31.67 4.86 -48.73
C GLU A 416 -31.18 3.64 -49.54
N TYR A 417 -31.11 2.45 -48.93
CA TYR A 417 -31.48 1.21 -49.61
C TYR A 417 -32.19 0.23 -48.65
N GLU A 418 -33.41 -0.12 -49.04
CA GLU A 418 -34.30 -1.16 -48.53
C GLU A 418 -33.90 -2.59 -48.97
N GLU A 419 -34.37 -3.55 -48.16
CA GLU A 419 -34.82 -4.94 -48.47
C GLU A 419 -33.85 -6.02 -49.01
N GLU A 420 -33.65 -7.09 -48.21
CA GLU A 420 -34.43 -8.35 -48.28
C GLU A 420 -34.38 -9.15 -46.96
#